data_AF-A0A9E5ESL2-F1
#
_entry.id   AF-A0A9E5ESL2-F1
#
_cell.length_a   1.000
_cell.length_b   1.000
_cell.length_c   1.000
_cell.angle_alpha   90.00
_cell.angle_beta   90.00
_cell.angle_gamma   90.00
#
_symmetry.space_group_name_H-M   'P 1'
#
loop_
_entity.id
_entity.type
_entity.pdbx_description
1 polymer ?
#
loop_
_entity_poly.entity_id
_entity_poly.type
_entity_poly.pdbx_seq_one_letter_code
_entity_poly.pdbx_strand_id
1 'polypeptide(L)'
;WSKVIQTNLGGTFNFCHAIAFSMMRKRSGRIINISSVAADYVNPGQTNYASSKGAVNSFTKSLAVELASRGVTVNAVAPGFIETDMSAAVRNKAGDMIKKFIPMKRYGQPEDIAKVVLFLASPDASYITGQVITVDGGLSLGAASG
;
A
#
# COMPACT_ATOMS: atom_id res chain seq x y z
N TRP A 1 -9.22 12.93 12.86
CA TRP A 1 -8.24 11.92 13.31
C TRP A 1 -8.83 10.51 13.35
N SER A 2 -9.67 10.19 14.35
CA SER A 2 -10.10 8.82 14.68
C SER A 2 -10.76 8.05 13.55
N LYS A 3 -11.62 8.71 12.74
CA LYS A 3 -12.25 8.09 11.57
C LYS A 3 -11.22 7.49 10.59
N VAL A 4 -10.16 8.22 10.27
CA VAL A 4 -9.12 7.77 9.34
C VAL A 4 -8.32 6.60 9.92
N ILE A 5 -7.96 6.68 11.20
CA ILE A 5 -7.24 5.58 11.89
C ILE A 5 -8.12 4.32 11.94
N GLN A 6 -9.38 4.43 12.35
CA GLN A 6 -10.28 3.29 12.45
C GLN A 6 -10.56 2.66 11.10
N THR A 7 -10.80 3.46 10.06
CA THR A 7 -11.03 2.94 8.71
C THR A 7 -9.78 2.26 8.15
N ASN A 8 -8.62 2.92 8.20
CA ASN A 8 -7.43 2.40 7.51
C ASN A 8 -6.69 1.33 8.31
N LEU A 9 -6.40 1.60 9.59
CA LEU A 9 -5.66 0.66 10.45
C LEU A 9 -6.60 -0.33 11.12
N GLY A 10 -7.68 0.16 11.73
CA GLY A 10 -8.68 -0.70 12.39
C GLY A 10 -9.31 -1.69 11.42
N GLY A 11 -9.69 -1.23 10.22
CA GLY A 11 -10.19 -2.10 9.15
C GLY A 11 -9.17 -3.18 8.73
N THR A 12 -7.91 -2.80 8.54
CA THR A 12 -6.83 -3.74 8.20
C THR A 12 -6.65 -4.80 9.29
N PHE A 13 -6.59 -4.39 10.56
CA PHE A 13 -6.48 -5.30 11.71
C PHE A 13 -7.67 -6.26 11.77
N ASN A 14 -8.90 -5.73 11.74
CA ASN A 14 -10.12 -6.55 11.88
C ASN A 14 -10.21 -7.62 10.78
N PHE A 15 -9.90 -7.24 9.53
CA PHE A 15 -9.91 -8.19 8.42
C PHE A 15 -8.84 -9.28 8.60
N CYS A 16 -7.59 -8.89 8.85
CA CYS A 16 -6.48 -9.84 9.03
C CYS A 16 -6.72 -10.78 10.21
N HIS A 17 -7.22 -10.24 11.34
CA HIS A 17 -7.54 -11.02 12.52
C HIS A 17 -8.59 -12.10 12.24
N ALA A 18 -9.65 -11.76 11.50
CA ALA A 18 -10.73 -12.69 11.17
C ALA A 18 -10.26 -13.88 10.28
N ILE A 19 -9.29 -13.66 9.39
CA ILE A 19 -8.82 -14.70 8.44
C ILE A 19 -7.59 -15.47 8.93
N ALA A 20 -6.78 -14.90 9.82
CA ALA A 20 -5.47 -15.43 10.20
C ALA A 20 -5.53 -16.88 10.68
N PHE A 21 -6.48 -17.21 11.56
CA PHE A 21 -6.62 -18.57 12.08
C PHE A 21 -6.90 -19.61 11.00
N SER A 22 -7.79 -19.29 10.05
CA SER A 22 -8.12 -20.20 8.96
C SER A 22 -6.92 -20.44 8.04
N MET A 23 -6.20 -19.38 7.67
CA MET A 23 -4.99 -19.47 6.84
C MET A 23 -3.88 -20.27 7.54
N MET A 24 -3.66 -20.04 8.84
CA MET A 24 -2.68 -20.80 9.62
C MET A 24 -3.00 -22.31 9.66
N ARG A 25 -4.28 -22.68 9.82
CA ARG A 25 -4.71 -24.08 9.81
C ARG A 25 -4.52 -24.74 8.45
N LYS A 26 -4.83 -24.02 7.36
CA LYS A 26 -4.64 -24.50 5.97
C LYS A 26 -3.18 -24.50 5.53
N ARG A 27 -2.29 -23.87 6.30
CA ARG A 27 -0.89 -23.62 5.98
C ARG A 27 -0.69 -22.95 4.61
N SER A 28 -1.62 -22.09 4.22
CA SER A 28 -1.65 -21.43 2.92
C SER A 28 -2.45 -20.15 3.00
N GLY A 29 -1.89 -19.08 2.45
CA GLY A 29 -2.54 -17.78 2.39
C GLY A 29 -1.64 -16.69 1.80
N ARG A 30 -2.29 -15.64 1.29
CA ARG A 30 -1.66 -14.42 0.80
C ARG A 30 -2.46 -13.25 1.34
N ILE A 31 -1.84 -12.38 2.13
CA ILE A 31 -2.44 -11.14 2.61
C ILE A 31 -1.70 -10.00 1.92
N ILE A 32 -2.43 -9.18 1.16
CA ILE A 32 -1.90 -7.99 0.50
C ILE A 32 -2.63 -6.76 1.02
N ASN A 33 -1.95 -5.99 1.86
CA ASN A 33 -2.47 -4.74 2.41
C ASN A 33 -2.25 -3.58 1.43
N ILE A 34 -3.19 -2.64 1.37
CA ILE A 34 -3.03 -1.43 0.55
C ILE A 34 -2.58 -0.26 1.43
N SER A 35 -1.31 0.10 1.29
CA SER A 35 -0.68 1.24 1.95
C SER A 35 -0.76 2.51 1.08
N SER A 36 0.26 3.37 1.12
CA SER A 36 0.45 4.54 0.28
C SER A 36 1.88 5.06 0.43
N VAL A 37 2.41 5.72 -0.61
CA VAL A 37 3.65 6.51 -0.47
C VAL A 37 3.55 7.58 0.62
N ALA A 38 2.35 8.06 0.97
CA ALA A 38 2.17 9.00 2.07
C ALA A 38 2.58 8.44 3.45
N ALA A 39 2.84 7.14 3.57
CA ALA A 39 3.38 6.54 4.79
C ALA A 39 4.81 7.01 5.09
N ASP A 40 5.61 7.23 4.04
CA ASP A 40 7.04 7.52 4.12
C ASP A 40 7.37 8.93 3.57
N TYR A 41 6.48 9.50 2.77
CA TYR A 41 6.65 10.80 2.11
C TYR A 41 5.68 11.84 2.64
N VAL A 42 6.23 12.98 3.07
CA VAL A 42 5.48 14.04 3.73
C VAL A 42 4.59 14.77 2.73
N ASN A 43 3.28 14.74 2.98
CA ASN A 43 2.31 15.58 2.31
C ASN A 43 1.59 16.46 3.35
N PRO A 44 1.78 17.80 3.33
CA PRO A 44 1.14 18.70 4.29
C PRO A 44 -0.38 18.49 4.39
N GLY A 45 -0.90 18.50 5.63
CA GLY A 45 -2.33 18.29 5.90
C GLY A 45 -2.79 16.83 5.96
N GLN A 46 -1.90 15.86 5.76
CA GLN A 46 -2.23 14.43 5.77
C GLN A 46 -1.71 13.65 6.99
N THR A 47 -1.45 14.30 8.13
CA THR A 47 -0.85 13.64 9.32
C THR A 47 -1.61 12.38 9.75
N ASN A 48 -2.95 12.44 9.82
CA ASN A 48 -3.81 11.29 10.13
C ASN A 48 -3.70 10.16 9.09
N TYR A 49 -3.69 10.50 7.79
CA TYR A 49 -3.63 9.53 6.71
C TYR A 49 -2.24 8.88 6.64
N ALA A 50 -1.17 9.68 6.65
CA ALA A 50 0.22 9.26 6.71
C ALA A 50 0.47 8.34 7.90
N SER A 51 0.07 8.74 9.12
CA SER A 51 0.19 7.88 10.31
C SER A 51 -0.56 6.56 10.15
N SER A 52 -1.77 6.59 9.58
CA SER A 52 -2.55 5.35 9.36
C SER A 52 -1.85 4.39 8.39
N LYS A 53 -1.23 4.89 7.32
CA LYS A 53 -0.56 4.09 6.30
C LYS A 53 0.82 3.61 6.77
N GLY A 54 1.55 4.43 7.52
CA GLY A 54 2.77 4.01 8.23
C GLY A 54 2.49 2.89 9.24
N ALA A 55 1.38 2.96 9.97
CA ALA A 55 0.96 1.89 10.87
C ALA A 55 0.62 0.59 10.11
N VAL A 56 -0.03 0.68 8.94
CA VAL A 56 -0.27 -0.48 8.06
C VAL A 56 1.05 -1.10 7.56
N ASN A 57 2.06 -0.30 7.22
CA ASN A 57 3.38 -0.80 6.85
C ASN A 57 4.02 -1.59 8.00
N SER A 58 3.99 -1.05 9.22
CA SER A 58 4.53 -1.73 10.40
C SER A 58 3.75 -3.02 10.74
N PHE A 59 2.41 -2.95 10.71
CA PHE A 59 1.53 -4.10 10.92
C PHE A 59 1.82 -5.24 9.94
N THR A 60 2.01 -4.91 8.66
CA THR A 60 2.37 -5.89 7.61
C THR A 60 3.64 -6.64 7.96
N LYS A 61 4.68 -5.92 8.39
CA LYS A 61 5.99 -6.51 8.75
C LYS A 61 5.87 -7.42 9.97
N SER A 62 5.16 -7.00 11.02
CA SER A 62 4.95 -7.84 12.22
C SER A 62 4.18 -9.11 11.88
N LEU A 63 3.03 -8.98 11.23
CA LEU A 63 2.16 -10.10 10.91
C LEU A 63 2.83 -11.09 9.94
N ALA A 64 3.67 -10.61 9.02
CA ALA A 64 4.45 -11.45 8.12
C ALA A 64 5.33 -12.45 8.90
N VAL A 65 6.03 -11.99 9.95
CA VAL A 65 6.91 -12.84 10.76
C VAL A 65 6.09 -13.85 11.56
N GLU A 66 4.97 -13.42 12.13
CA GLU A 66 4.07 -14.28 12.93
C GLU A 66 3.50 -15.44 12.09
N LEU A 67 3.14 -15.18 10.83
CA LEU A 67 2.44 -16.15 9.97
C LEU A 67 3.35 -16.95 9.02
N ALA A 68 4.61 -16.54 8.80
CA ALA A 68 5.51 -17.15 7.82
C ALA A 68 5.72 -18.67 8.03
N SER A 69 5.92 -19.11 9.28
CA SER A 69 6.08 -20.54 9.63
C SER A 69 4.85 -21.40 9.31
N ARG A 70 3.72 -20.76 9.02
CA ARG A 70 2.45 -21.38 8.62
C ARG A 70 2.18 -21.22 7.12
N GLY A 71 3.17 -20.91 6.29
CA GLY A 71 2.99 -20.87 4.83
C GLY A 71 2.10 -19.72 4.31
N VAL A 72 1.91 -18.69 5.14
CA VAL A 72 1.16 -17.48 4.78
C VAL A 72 2.15 -16.35 4.56
N THR A 73 2.04 -15.65 3.43
CA THR A 73 2.78 -14.42 3.20
C THR A 73 1.91 -13.19 3.44
N VAL A 74 2.53 -12.13 3.95
CA VAL A 74 1.88 -10.85 4.24
C VAL A 74 2.73 -9.74 3.66
N ASN A 75 2.22 -9.01 2.68
CA ASN A 75 2.91 -7.89 2.04
C ASN A 75 1.98 -6.68 1.94
N ALA A 76 2.54 -5.53 1.62
CA ALA A 76 1.79 -4.33 1.32
C ALA A 76 2.19 -3.78 -0.05
N VAL A 77 1.23 -3.15 -0.73
CA VAL A 77 1.49 -2.31 -1.91
C VAL A 77 1.27 -0.87 -1.50
N ALA A 78 2.20 0.02 -1.82
CA ALA A 78 2.16 1.44 -1.53
C ALA A 78 2.01 2.25 -2.82
N PRO A 79 0.76 2.58 -3.23
CA PRO A 79 0.53 3.38 -4.44
C PRO A 79 1.01 4.82 -4.28
N GLY A 80 1.50 5.37 -5.39
CA GLY A 80 1.69 6.80 -5.61
C GLY A 80 0.39 7.52 -6.02
N PHE A 81 0.50 8.48 -6.93
CA PHE A 81 -0.67 9.14 -7.52
C PHE A 81 -1.31 8.27 -8.59
N ILE A 82 -2.46 7.69 -8.27
CA ILE A 82 -3.27 6.84 -9.16
C ILE A 82 -4.51 7.57 -9.64
N GLU A 83 -4.85 7.42 -10.91
CA GLU A 83 -6.06 7.95 -11.53
C GLU A 83 -7.30 7.22 -11.01
N THR A 84 -8.01 7.87 -10.08
CA THR A 84 -9.21 7.34 -9.38
C THR A 84 -10.16 8.50 -9.08
N ASP A 85 -11.37 8.18 -8.61
CA ASP A 85 -12.32 9.18 -8.12
C ASP A 85 -11.76 9.98 -6.93
N MET A 86 -11.00 9.32 -6.05
CA MET A 86 -10.36 9.96 -4.91
C MET A 86 -9.34 11.02 -5.35
N SER A 87 -8.60 10.77 -6.43
CA SER A 87 -7.61 11.72 -6.94
C SER A 87 -8.21 12.77 -7.88
N ALA A 88 -9.46 12.60 -8.36
CA ALA A 88 -10.09 13.49 -9.34
C ALA A 88 -10.10 14.96 -8.88
N ALA A 89 -10.46 15.23 -7.63
CA ALA A 89 -10.48 16.60 -7.10
C ALA A 89 -9.10 17.27 -7.11
N VAL A 90 -8.04 16.50 -6.85
CA VAL A 90 -6.65 16.98 -6.86
C VAL A 90 -6.15 17.15 -8.30
N ARG A 91 -6.44 16.18 -9.18
CA ARG A 91 -6.09 16.24 -10.61
C ARG A 91 -6.75 17.42 -11.32
N ASN A 92 -8.02 17.70 -11.04
CA ASN A 92 -8.74 18.83 -11.63
C ASN A 92 -8.16 20.18 -11.20
N LYS A 93 -7.64 20.28 -9.97
CA LYS A 93 -7.03 21.51 -9.45
C LYS A 93 -5.58 21.71 -9.90
N ALA A 94 -4.79 20.65 -9.88
CA ALA A 94 -3.35 20.73 -10.17
C ALA A 94 -3.01 20.47 -11.65
N GLY A 95 -3.96 19.97 -12.44
CA GLY A 95 -3.79 19.65 -13.86
C GLY A 95 -2.61 18.71 -14.10
N ASP A 96 -1.73 19.11 -15.03
CA ASP A 96 -0.51 18.35 -15.37
C ASP A 96 0.68 18.62 -14.45
N MET A 97 0.56 19.53 -13.46
CA MET A 97 1.71 19.86 -12.60
C MET A 97 2.20 18.65 -11.81
N ILE A 98 1.29 17.80 -11.32
CA ILE A 98 1.66 16.61 -10.55
C ILE A 98 2.46 15.63 -11.42
N LYS A 99 2.09 15.47 -12.69
CA LYS A 99 2.82 14.60 -13.63
C LYS A 99 4.28 15.04 -13.80
N LYS A 100 4.58 16.34 -13.66
CA LYS A 100 5.96 16.84 -13.77
C LYS A 100 6.86 16.29 -12.66
N PHE A 101 6.30 16.10 -11.46
CA PHE A 101 7.02 15.53 -10.31
C PHE A 101 7.12 14.00 -10.36
N ILE A 102 6.33 13.32 -11.19
CA ILE A 102 6.47 11.87 -11.40
C ILE A 102 7.54 11.65 -12.47
N PRO A 103 8.65 10.92 -12.19
CA PRO A 103 9.67 10.62 -13.19
C PRO A 103 9.12 9.97 -14.46
N MET A 104 8.16 9.04 -14.35
CA MET A 104 7.48 8.42 -15.50
C MET A 104 6.47 9.33 -16.24
N LYS A 105 6.29 10.60 -15.81
CA LYS A 105 5.47 11.63 -16.47
C LYS A 105 4.00 11.27 -16.72
N ARG A 106 3.46 10.32 -15.96
CA ARG A 106 2.05 9.91 -16.01
C ARG A 106 1.53 9.58 -14.63
N TYR A 107 0.21 9.64 -14.47
CA TYR A 107 -0.44 9.00 -13.33
C TYR A 107 -0.36 7.48 -13.46
N GLY A 108 -0.27 6.79 -12.33
CA GLY A 108 -0.54 5.36 -12.30
C GLY A 108 -2.01 5.11 -12.59
N GLN A 109 -2.31 3.96 -13.17
CA GLN A 109 -3.67 3.48 -13.37
C GLN A 109 -4.00 2.41 -12.32
N PRO A 110 -5.29 2.16 -11.99
CA PRO A 110 -5.67 1.07 -11.09
C PRO A 110 -5.05 -0.28 -11.47
N GLU A 111 -4.88 -0.53 -12.76
CA GLU A 111 -4.28 -1.74 -13.32
C GLU A 111 -2.79 -1.87 -12.97
N ASP A 112 -2.07 -0.76 -12.81
CA ASP A 112 -0.66 -0.79 -12.37
C ASP A 112 -0.55 -1.37 -10.94
N ILE A 113 -1.52 -1.06 -10.08
CA ILE A 113 -1.60 -1.61 -8.72
C ILE A 113 -2.11 -3.06 -8.74
N ALA A 114 -3.16 -3.32 -9.51
CA ALA A 114 -3.78 -4.64 -9.61
C ALA A 114 -2.78 -5.70 -10.09
N LYS A 115 -1.90 -5.38 -11.04
CA LYS A 115 -0.86 -6.29 -11.53
C LYS A 115 0.13 -6.71 -10.45
N VAL A 116 0.55 -5.78 -9.58
CA VAL A 116 1.44 -6.10 -8.45
C VAL A 116 0.72 -6.93 -7.40
N VAL A 117 -0.54 -6.61 -7.09
CA VAL A 117 -1.36 -7.41 -6.19
C VAL A 117 -1.53 -8.84 -6.72
N LEU A 118 -1.81 -8.99 -8.02
CA LEU A 118 -1.96 -10.30 -8.66
C LEU A 118 -0.65 -11.11 -8.59
N PHE A 119 0.49 -10.47 -8.86
CA PHE A 119 1.80 -11.11 -8.70
C PHE A 119 2.02 -11.58 -7.26
N LEU A 120 1.76 -10.72 -6.26
CA LEU A 120 1.90 -11.08 -4.84
C LEU A 120 0.93 -12.19 -4.39
N ALA A 121 -0.24 -12.28 -5.02
CA ALA A 121 -1.20 -13.35 -4.78
C ALA A 121 -0.82 -14.69 -5.44
N SER A 122 0.10 -14.66 -6.42
CA SER A 122 0.49 -15.83 -7.20
C SER A 122 1.48 -16.76 -6.44
N PRO A 123 1.71 -17.98 -6.96
CA PRO A 123 2.77 -18.87 -6.47
C PRO A 123 4.19 -18.29 -6.64
N ASP A 124 4.40 -17.41 -7.63
CA ASP A 124 5.71 -16.85 -7.96
C ASP A 124 6.25 -15.93 -6.85
N ALA A 125 5.36 -15.37 -6.03
CA ALA A 125 5.70 -14.56 -4.87
C ALA A 125 5.76 -15.36 -3.55
N SER A 126 5.85 -16.70 -3.61
CA SER A 126 5.79 -17.56 -2.41
C SER A 126 6.89 -17.33 -1.38
N TYR A 127 8.02 -16.73 -1.78
CA TYR A 127 9.13 -16.37 -0.87
C TYR A 127 9.20 -14.87 -0.54
N ILE A 128 8.18 -14.10 -0.92
CA ILE A 128 8.10 -12.66 -0.64
C ILE A 128 7.13 -12.46 0.52
N THR A 129 7.63 -12.02 1.66
CA THR A 129 6.82 -11.66 2.84
C THR A 129 7.44 -10.48 3.58
N GLY A 130 6.62 -9.70 4.27
CA GLY A 130 7.02 -8.50 5.01
C GLY A 130 7.40 -7.30 4.15
N GLN A 131 7.23 -7.38 2.82
CA GLN A 131 7.63 -6.31 1.92
C GLN A 131 6.55 -5.24 1.80
N VAL A 132 6.99 -3.99 1.63
CA VAL A 132 6.16 -2.86 1.20
C VAL A 132 6.64 -2.48 -0.19
N ILE A 133 5.85 -2.82 -1.21
CA ILE A 133 6.20 -2.56 -2.61
C ILE A 133 5.59 -1.24 -3.04
N THR A 134 6.44 -0.25 -3.29
CA THR A 134 6.02 1.05 -3.81
C THR A 134 5.74 0.98 -5.31
N VAL A 135 4.59 1.53 -5.73
CA VAL A 135 4.17 1.59 -7.14
C VAL A 135 3.69 3.01 -7.44
N ASP A 136 4.61 3.86 -7.87
CA ASP A 136 4.39 5.32 -7.89
C ASP A 136 5.05 6.04 -9.07
N GLY A 137 5.63 5.30 -10.02
CA GLY A 137 6.35 5.87 -11.15
C GLY A 137 7.62 6.63 -10.77
N GLY A 138 8.19 6.38 -9.58
CA GLY A 138 9.39 7.01 -9.05
C GLY A 138 9.13 8.33 -8.30
N LEU A 139 7.88 8.74 -8.13
CA LEU A 139 7.49 10.00 -7.47
C LEU A 139 8.18 10.19 -6.11
N SER A 140 8.27 9.10 -5.36
CA SER A 140 8.78 9.11 -4.00
C SER A 140 10.30 9.10 -3.97
N LEU A 141 10.96 8.51 -4.96
CA LEU A 141 12.43 8.48 -5.02
C LEU A 141 13.04 9.77 -5.56
N GLY A 142 12.29 10.52 -6.36
CA GLY A 142 12.79 11.70 -7.06
C GLY A 142 11.90 12.92 -6.86
N ALA A 143 12.20 13.72 -5.83
CA ALA A 143 12.24 15.16 -6.05
C ALA A 143 13.62 15.47 -6.65
N ALA A 144 13.79 15.24 -7.95
CA ALA A 144 14.97 15.75 -8.63
C ALA A 144 14.84 17.27 -8.69
N SER A 145 15.49 17.92 -7.72
CA SER A 145 16.32 19.11 -7.92
C SER A 145 16.02 19.90 -9.19
N GLY A 146 15.25 20.97 -9.02
CA GLY A 146 15.16 22.13 -9.88
C GLY A 146 14.83 23.33 -9.01
#